data_AF-A0A1V9FKH3-F1
#
_entry.id   AF-A0A1V9FKH3-F1
#
_cell.length_a   1.000
_cell.length_b   1.000
_cell.length_c   1.000
_cell.angle_alpha   90.00
_cell.angle_beta   90.00
_cell.angle_gamma   90.00
#
_symmetry.space_group_name_H-M   'P 1'
#
loop_
_entity.id
_entity.type
_entity.pdbx_description
1 polymer ?
#
loop_
_entity_poly.entity_id
_entity_poly.type
_entity_poly.pdbx_seq_one_letter_code
_entity_poly.pdbx_strand_id
1 'polypeptide(L)'
;MKLTGDFSEENLKKAMLAKRKRLIEYIDDDPLYVLKEVFKPGEDLFISEELNYLLIIGLSSDLCAYDDWGNRLPLVFFYDQLLLLVEALYILNLRNIKSVDKKENVYAYEINLLSKEQIANPKQVIVDFFRIFSIDYIMRETEDWFLAGITYPASLPENIYGPYHIYCIYCNVLCLIKSAERLIQQEHKLSINWTVENP
;
A
#
# COMPACT_ATOMS: atom_id res chain seq x y z
N MET A 1 -4.05 -41.78 1.00
CA MET A 1 -4.79 -40.75 1.74
C MET A 1 -6.19 -40.66 1.14
N LYS A 2 -7.23 -41.20 1.79
CA LYS A 2 -8.63 -41.06 1.32
C LYS A 2 -9.20 -39.80 1.94
N LEU A 3 -9.58 -38.82 1.12
CA LEU A 3 -10.33 -37.65 1.57
C LEU A 3 -11.75 -38.10 1.88
N THR A 4 -12.07 -38.33 3.15
CA THR A 4 -13.39 -38.79 3.64
C THR A 4 -14.31 -37.63 4.03
N GLY A 5 -14.21 -36.51 3.33
CA GLY A 5 -15.07 -35.35 3.54
C GLY A 5 -16.38 -35.47 2.73
N ASP A 6 -17.50 -35.16 3.36
CA ASP A 6 -18.78 -34.98 2.67
C ASP A 6 -18.70 -33.69 1.81
N PHE A 7 -18.43 -33.86 0.51
CA PHE A 7 -18.32 -32.79 -0.50
C PHE A 7 -19.70 -32.29 -0.97
N SER A 8 -20.68 -32.24 -0.09
CA SER A 8 -21.97 -31.63 -0.42
C SER A 8 -21.76 -30.15 -0.82
N GLU A 9 -22.60 -29.68 -1.75
CA GLU A 9 -22.57 -28.30 -2.24
C GLU A 9 -22.69 -27.28 -1.08
N GLU A 10 -23.46 -27.62 -0.05
CA GLU A 10 -23.65 -26.80 1.14
C GLU A 10 -22.36 -26.68 1.98
N ASN A 11 -21.63 -27.79 2.18
CA ASN A 11 -20.35 -27.77 2.88
C ASN A 11 -19.29 -26.97 2.11
N LEU A 12 -19.29 -27.06 0.77
CA LEU A 12 -18.43 -26.25 -0.09
C LEU A 12 -18.75 -24.76 0.02
N LYS A 13 -20.02 -24.37 -0.06
CA LYS A 13 -20.46 -22.97 0.11
C LYS A 13 -20.05 -22.43 1.48
N LYS A 14 -20.27 -23.20 2.55
CA LYS A 14 -19.86 -22.82 3.90
C LYS A 14 -18.34 -22.65 4.02
N ALA A 15 -17.56 -23.56 3.45
CA ALA A 15 -16.10 -23.45 3.45
C ALA A 15 -15.59 -22.26 2.62
N MET A 16 -16.25 -21.94 1.51
CA MET A 16 -15.94 -20.75 0.70
C MET A 16 -16.23 -19.46 1.46
N LEU A 17 -17.37 -19.38 2.15
CA LEU A 17 -17.76 -18.24 2.98
C LEU A 17 -16.92 -18.10 4.27
N ALA A 18 -16.31 -19.19 4.74
CA ALA A 18 -15.44 -19.18 5.91
C ALA A 18 -14.04 -18.60 5.64
N LYS A 19 -13.67 -18.33 4.37
CA LYS A 19 -12.40 -17.68 4.06
C LYS A 19 -12.41 -16.26 4.62
N ARG A 20 -11.38 -15.93 5.40
CA ARG A 20 -11.20 -14.59 5.94
C ARG A 20 -11.04 -13.59 4.78
N LYS A 21 -11.77 -12.46 4.85
CA LYS A 21 -11.54 -11.31 3.96
C LYS A 21 -10.07 -10.87 4.06
N ARG A 22 -9.46 -10.58 2.91
CA ARG A 22 -8.14 -9.96 2.85
C ARG A 22 -8.24 -8.48 3.21
N LEU A 23 -7.14 -7.89 3.64
CA LEU A 23 -7.12 -6.50 4.10
C LEU A 23 -7.63 -5.51 3.01
N ILE A 24 -7.24 -5.73 1.76
CA ILE A 24 -7.68 -4.93 0.61
C ILE A 24 -9.21 -4.91 0.42
N GLU A 25 -9.92 -5.93 0.91
CA GLU A 25 -11.39 -6.04 0.79
C GLU A 25 -12.14 -5.16 1.81
N TYR A 26 -11.42 -4.50 2.73
CA TYR A 26 -11.99 -3.55 3.69
C TYR A 26 -11.90 -2.09 3.21
N ILE A 27 -11.26 -1.82 2.06
CA ILE A 27 -10.95 -0.45 1.62
C ILE A 27 -12.21 0.39 1.38
N ASP A 28 -13.24 -0.20 0.78
CA ASP A 28 -14.49 0.52 0.50
C ASP A 28 -15.30 0.84 1.76
N ASP A 29 -15.15 0.00 2.80
CA ASP A 29 -15.86 0.06 4.07
C ASP A 29 -15.15 1.01 5.06
N ASP A 30 -13.84 0.82 5.29
CA ASP A 30 -13.04 1.57 6.24
C ASP A 30 -11.56 1.65 5.79
N PRO A 31 -11.19 2.65 4.95
CA PRO A 31 -9.82 2.82 4.50
C PRO A 31 -8.86 3.21 5.64
N LEU A 32 -9.35 3.81 6.73
CA LEU A 32 -8.50 4.16 7.88
C LEU A 32 -8.15 2.93 8.72
N TYR A 33 -9.07 1.96 8.85
CA TYR A 33 -8.76 0.65 9.42
C TYR A 33 -7.66 -0.06 8.61
N VAL A 34 -7.72 0.00 7.28
CA VAL A 34 -6.69 -0.58 6.41
C VAL A 34 -5.33 0.06 6.67
N LEU A 35 -5.25 1.40 6.73
CA LEU A 35 -3.99 2.09 7.09
C LEU A 35 -3.47 1.66 8.46
N LYS A 36 -4.36 1.53 9.45
CA LYS A 36 -4.00 1.10 10.79
C LYS A 36 -3.37 -0.29 10.80
N GLU A 37 -3.91 -1.24 10.05
CA GLU A 37 -3.37 -2.60 9.98
C GLU A 37 -2.06 -2.66 9.19
N VAL A 38 -1.91 -1.90 8.09
CA VAL A 38 -0.63 -1.84 7.35
C VAL A 38 0.49 -1.26 8.21
N PHE A 39 0.23 -0.19 8.97
CA PHE A 39 1.21 0.45 9.85
C PHE A 39 1.25 -0.14 11.26
N LYS A 40 0.66 -1.31 11.46
CA LYS A 40 0.61 -1.95 12.78
C LYS A 40 2.02 -2.40 13.19
N PRO A 41 2.50 -2.02 14.38
CA PRO A 41 3.77 -2.53 14.89
C PRO A 41 3.74 -4.04 15.06
N GLY A 42 4.78 -4.74 14.59
CA GLY A 42 4.89 -6.20 14.67
C GLY A 42 6.04 -6.77 13.86
N GLU A 43 6.09 -8.10 13.74
CA GLU A 43 7.12 -8.85 13.01
C GLU A 43 7.09 -8.59 11.48
N ASP A 44 5.94 -8.19 10.94
CA ASP A 44 5.73 -7.88 9.51
C ASP A 44 5.53 -6.37 9.28
N LEU A 45 6.25 -5.55 10.04
CA LEU A 45 6.14 -4.10 9.90
C LEU A 45 6.59 -3.66 8.51
N PHE A 46 5.69 -3.03 7.77
CA PHE A 46 6.02 -2.38 6.51
C PHE A 46 6.96 -1.18 6.76
N ILE A 47 8.18 -1.27 6.23
CA ILE A 47 9.22 -0.25 6.40
C ILE A 47 9.71 0.31 5.05
N SER A 48 10.16 1.56 5.04
CA SER A 48 10.65 2.21 3.81
C SER A 48 11.89 1.52 3.24
N GLU A 49 12.69 0.86 4.07
CA GLU A 49 13.85 0.09 3.62
C GLU A 49 13.46 -1.05 2.68
N GLU A 50 12.32 -1.71 2.90
CA GLU A 50 11.83 -2.78 2.01
C GLU A 50 11.54 -2.27 0.61
N LEU A 51 10.94 -1.07 0.50
CA LEU A 51 10.72 -0.40 -0.77
C LEU A 51 12.05 -0.05 -1.44
N ASN A 52 13.04 0.42 -0.68
CA ASN A 52 14.36 0.72 -1.23
C ASN A 52 15.04 -0.53 -1.80
N TYR A 53 14.94 -1.67 -1.12
CA TYR A 53 15.45 -2.95 -1.64
C TYR A 53 14.74 -3.38 -2.92
N LEU A 54 13.41 -3.24 -2.98
CA LEU A 54 12.67 -3.52 -4.20
C LEU A 54 13.06 -2.57 -5.33
N LEU A 55 13.34 -1.30 -5.06
CA LEU A 55 13.83 -0.36 -6.08
C LEU A 55 15.16 -0.86 -6.66
N ILE A 56 16.12 -1.21 -5.79
CA ILE A 56 17.42 -1.74 -6.21
C ILE A 56 17.24 -2.98 -7.08
N ILE A 57 16.33 -3.89 -6.70
CA ILE A 57 16.00 -5.08 -7.49
C ILE A 57 15.42 -4.68 -8.86
N GLY A 58 14.43 -3.79 -8.92
CA GLY A 58 13.85 -3.31 -10.16
C GLY A 58 14.89 -2.69 -11.10
N LEU A 59 15.84 -1.92 -10.56
CA LEU A 59 16.92 -1.29 -11.32
C LEU A 59 18.03 -2.25 -11.75
N SER A 60 18.14 -3.41 -11.11
CA SER A 60 19.20 -4.41 -11.35
C SER A 60 18.70 -5.63 -12.13
N SER A 61 17.40 -5.73 -12.39
CA SER A 61 16.81 -6.90 -13.03
C SER A 61 16.70 -6.70 -14.54
N ASP A 62 17.44 -7.52 -15.29
CA ASP A 62 17.38 -7.56 -16.76
C ASP A 62 16.24 -8.47 -17.28
N LEU A 63 15.36 -8.96 -16.39
CA LEU A 63 14.30 -9.92 -16.71
C LEU A 63 12.88 -9.35 -16.48
N CYS A 64 12.73 -8.03 -16.53
CA CYS A 64 11.48 -7.36 -16.19
C CYS A 64 11.20 -6.13 -17.08
N ALA A 65 10.15 -5.38 -16.76
CA ALA A 65 9.76 -4.16 -17.48
C ALA A 65 10.87 -3.08 -17.54
N TYR A 66 11.89 -3.20 -16.68
CA TYR A 66 12.98 -2.22 -16.51
C TYR A 66 14.30 -2.62 -17.19
N ASP A 67 14.27 -3.58 -18.12
CA ASP A 67 15.45 -3.96 -18.92
C ASP A 67 16.03 -2.74 -19.67
N ASP A 68 15.17 -1.91 -20.25
CA ASP A 68 15.58 -0.65 -20.88
C ASP A 68 15.77 0.50 -19.87
N TRP A 69 16.81 1.31 -20.09
CA TRP A 69 17.10 2.49 -19.27
C TRP A 69 15.95 3.50 -19.29
N GLY A 70 15.22 3.61 -20.40
CA GLY A 70 14.06 4.48 -20.53
C GLY A 70 12.96 4.18 -19.51
N ASN A 71 12.82 2.92 -19.08
CA ASN A 71 11.82 2.49 -18.11
C ASN A 71 12.31 2.56 -16.65
N ARG A 72 13.62 2.61 -16.42
CA ARG A 72 14.20 2.74 -15.06
C ARG A 72 13.95 4.12 -14.45
N LEU A 73 13.99 5.18 -15.26
CA LEU A 73 13.77 6.54 -14.76
C LEU A 73 12.32 6.76 -14.26
N PRO A 74 11.27 6.33 -14.97
CA PRO A 74 9.90 6.31 -14.45
C PRO A 74 9.77 5.56 -13.12
N LEU A 75 10.43 4.40 -12.96
CA LEU A 75 10.41 3.66 -11.69
C LEU A 75 11.01 4.47 -10.54
N VAL A 76 12.17 5.11 -10.74
CA VAL A 76 12.79 5.97 -9.71
C VAL A 76 11.86 7.12 -9.34
N PHE A 77 11.26 7.77 -10.34
CA PHE A 77 10.35 8.88 -10.09
C PHE A 77 9.06 8.42 -9.37
N PHE A 78 8.50 7.28 -9.76
CA PHE A 78 7.36 6.67 -9.07
C PHE A 78 7.69 6.32 -7.62
N TYR A 79 8.84 5.70 -7.39
CA TYR A 79 9.33 5.36 -6.05
C TYR A 79 9.44 6.58 -5.14
N ASP A 80 10.07 7.66 -5.62
CA ASP A 80 10.24 8.89 -4.83
C ASP A 80 8.88 9.47 -4.40
N GLN A 81 7.92 9.50 -5.33
CA GLN A 81 6.57 9.99 -5.04
C GLN A 81 5.78 9.02 -4.13
N LEU A 82 5.99 7.71 -4.28
CA LEU A 82 5.37 6.70 -3.43
C LEU A 82 5.83 6.84 -1.98
N LEU A 83 7.12 7.11 -1.73
CA LEU A 83 7.61 7.33 -0.36
C LEU A 83 6.94 8.53 0.31
N LEU A 84 6.75 9.64 -0.42
CA LEU A 84 6.01 10.81 0.07
C LEU A 84 4.55 10.44 0.40
N LEU A 85 3.91 9.63 -0.45
CA LEU A 85 2.57 9.12 -0.22
C LEU A 85 2.51 8.27 1.06
N VAL A 86 3.44 7.33 1.24
CA VAL A 86 3.52 6.46 2.43
C VAL A 86 3.64 7.30 3.70
N GLU A 87 4.55 8.28 3.74
CA GLU A 87 4.69 9.18 4.89
C GLU A 87 3.41 9.97 5.17
N ALA A 88 2.74 10.48 4.13
CA ALA A 88 1.51 11.24 4.29
C ALA A 88 0.37 10.38 4.87
N LEU A 89 0.24 9.14 4.39
CA LEU A 89 -0.73 8.17 4.92
C LEU A 89 -0.40 7.75 6.35
N TYR A 90 0.88 7.60 6.67
CA TYR A 90 1.32 7.33 8.03
C TYR A 90 0.92 8.48 8.98
N ILE A 91 1.14 9.74 8.59
CA ILE A 91 0.71 10.90 9.38
C ILE A 91 -0.81 10.92 9.58
N LEU A 92 -1.60 10.60 8.54
CA LEU A 92 -3.04 10.48 8.67
C LEU A 92 -3.45 9.39 9.66
N ASN A 93 -2.82 8.22 9.58
CA ASN A 93 -3.03 7.14 10.54
C ASN A 93 -2.70 7.58 11.97
N LEU A 94 -1.56 8.27 12.18
CA LEU A 94 -1.17 8.81 13.48
C LEU A 94 -2.19 9.79 14.05
N ARG A 95 -2.72 10.67 13.21
CA ARG A 95 -3.76 11.64 13.62
C ARG A 95 -5.06 10.93 13.99
N ASN A 96 -5.43 9.88 13.27
CA ASN A 96 -6.60 9.05 13.56
C ASN A 96 -6.44 8.32 14.90
N ILE A 97 -5.31 7.65 15.13
CA ILE A 97 -5.06 6.88 16.37
C ILE A 97 -4.97 7.78 17.61
N LYS A 98 -4.29 8.93 17.53
CA LYS A 98 -4.17 9.89 18.66
C LYS A 98 -5.52 10.43 19.12
N SER A 99 -6.54 10.42 18.26
CA SER A 99 -7.90 10.81 18.61
C SER A 99 -8.66 9.72 19.39
N VAL A 100 -8.20 8.46 19.31
CA VAL A 100 -8.89 7.27 19.85
C VAL A 100 -8.25 6.75 21.15
N ASP A 101 -6.92 6.74 21.29
CA ASP A 101 -6.26 6.25 22.53
C ASP A 101 -4.90 6.95 22.81
N LYS A 102 -4.72 7.42 24.06
CA LYS A 102 -3.54 8.21 24.51
C LYS A 102 -2.34 7.37 24.99
N LYS A 103 -2.38 6.04 24.92
CA LYS A 103 -1.35 5.18 25.52
C LYS A 103 -1.01 3.99 24.64
N GLU A 104 -0.11 4.22 23.69
CA GLU A 104 1.07 3.40 23.47
C GLU A 104 1.83 4.00 22.28
N ASN A 105 3.00 4.53 22.58
CA ASN A 105 3.84 5.15 21.58
C ASN A 105 4.75 4.07 20.99
N VAL A 106 4.29 3.45 19.91
CA VAL A 106 5.05 2.46 19.14
C VAL A 106 5.08 2.96 17.70
N TYR A 107 5.80 4.07 17.47
CA TYR A 107 6.02 4.58 16.13
C TYR A 107 7.14 3.79 15.48
N ALA A 108 6.80 3.15 14.37
CA ALA A 108 7.66 2.19 13.72
C ALA A 108 8.26 2.75 12.41
N TYR A 109 7.69 3.86 11.92
CA TYR A 109 8.10 4.55 10.71
C TYR A 109 8.60 5.96 11.04
N GLU A 110 9.80 6.33 10.56
CA GLU A 110 10.37 7.67 10.71
C GLU A 110 9.88 8.60 9.58
N ILE A 111 9.44 9.81 9.95
CA ILE A 111 8.99 10.82 8.98
C ILE A 111 10.18 11.73 8.66
N ASN A 112 10.75 11.57 7.48
CA ASN A 112 11.99 12.25 7.09
C ASN A 112 11.91 12.95 5.73
N LEU A 113 10.92 12.63 4.89
CA LEU A 113 10.83 13.12 3.51
C LEU A 113 9.89 14.31 3.35
N LEU A 114 8.81 14.35 4.13
CA LEU A 114 7.84 15.44 4.06
C LEU A 114 8.35 16.75 4.68
N SER A 115 8.13 17.85 3.96
CA SER A 115 8.30 19.21 4.50
C SER A 115 7.31 19.51 5.64
N LYS A 116 7.54 20.58 6.42
CA LYS A 116 6.65 20.98 7.51
C LYS A 116 5.24 21.30 7.02
N GLU A 117 5.16 21.90 5.84
CA GLU A 117 3.91 22.24 5.15
C GLU A 117 3.14 20.98 4.76
N GLN A 118 3.83 19.98 4.20
CA GLN A 118 3.24 18.68 3.86
C GLN A 118 2.83 17.89 5.11
N ILE A 119 3.62 17.93 6.18
CA ILE A 119 3.27 17.33 7.47
C ILE A 119 2.02 17.97 8.03
N ALA A 120 1.84 19.29 7.90
CA ALA A 120 0.65 20.00 8.33
C ALA A 120 -0.58 19.60 7.50
N ASN A 121 -0.41 19.40 6.18
CA ASN A 121 -1.47 19.04 5.25
C ASN A 121 -1.15 17.77 4.42
N PRO A 122 -1.15 16.57 5.04
CA PRO A 122 -0.79 15.31 4.36
C PRO A 122 -1.80 14.92 3.28
N LYS A 123 -3.05 15.40 3.37
CA LYS A 123 -4.07 15.16 2.34
C LYS A 123 -3.69 15.77 1.00
N GLN A 124 -3.05 16.94 0.99
CA GLN A 124 -2.59 17.57 -0.24
C GLN A 124 -1.51 16.73 -0.93
N VAL A 125 -0.62 16.08 -0.17
CA VAL A 125 0.40 15.17 -0.72
C VAL A 125 -0.27 14.00 -1.46
N ILE A 126 -1.33 13.44 -0.87
CA ILE A 126 -2.11 12.35 -1.47
C ILE A 126 -2.76 12.84 -2.78
N VAL A 127 -3.39 14.02 -2.77
CA VAL A 127 -3.97 14.62 -3.98
C VAL A 127 -2.91 14.87 -5.06
N ASP A 128 -1.74 15.40 -4.67
CA ASP A 128 -0.66 15.68 -5.60
C ASP A 128 -0.11 14.39 -6.26
N PHE A 129 -0.01 13.30 -5.50
CA PHE A 129 0.38 11.98 -6.03
C PHE A 129 -0.56 11.51 -7.16
N PHE A 130 -1.88 11.54 -6.93
CA PHE A 130 -2.88 11.16 -7.94
C PHE A 130 -3.07 12.19 -9.06
N ARG A 131 -2.54 13.41 -8.90
CA ARG A 131 -2.44 14.38 -9.99
C ARG A 131 -1.29 14.05 -10.94
N ILE A 132 -0.19 13.51 -10.41
CA ILE A 132 1.00 13.14 -11.19
C ILE A 132 0.75 11.83 -11.93
N PHE A 133 0.19 10.82 -11.25
CA PHE A 133 -0.02 9.49 -11.82
C PHE A 133 -1.50 9.13 -11.91
N SER A 134 -1.92 8.61 -13.06
CA SER A 134 -3.23 7.99 -13.19
C SER A 134 -3.29 6.67 -12.41
N ILE A 135 -4.48 6.29 -11.95
CA ILE A 135 -4.64 4.99 -11.26
C ILE A 135 -4.19 3.82 -12.14
N ASP A 136 -4.43 3.87 -13.44
CA ASP A 136 -3.99 2.83 -14.38
C ASP A 136 -2.46 2.72 -14.45
N TYR A 137 -1.75 3.85 -14.43
CA TYR A 137 -0.29 3.86 -14.35
C TYR A 137 0.18 3.26 -13.04
N ILE A 138 -0.38 3.73 -11.92
CA ILE A 138 0.00 3.27 -10.57
C ILE A 138 -0.15 1.74 -10.45
N MET A 139 -1.27 1.18 -10.92
CA MET A 139 -1.50 -0.26 -10.85
C MET A 139 -0.49 -1.04 -11.69
N ARG A 140 -0.20 -0.60 -12.93
CA ARG A 140 0.77 -1.26 -13.81
C ARG A 140 2.19 -1.19 -13.24
N GLU A 141 2.63 0.01 -12.83
CA GLU A 141 3.97 0.21 -12.29
C GLU A 141 4.18 -0.63 -11.01
N THR A 142 3.16 -0.70 -10.16
CA THR A 142 3.22 -1.52 -8.92
C THR A 142 3.29 -3.02 -9.25
N GLU A 143 2.55 -3.49 -10.27
CA GLU A 143 2.60 -4.89 -10.75
C GLU A 143 3.95 -5.23 -11.40
N ASP A 144 4.47 -4.36 -12.27
CA ASP A 144 5.76 -4.53 -12.93
C ASP A 144 6.90 -4.54 -11.91
N TRP A 145 6.82 -3.67 -10.90
CA TRP A 145 7.79 -3.63 -9.80
C TRP A 145 7.74 -4.87 -8.92
N PHE A 146 6.53 -5.36 -8.60
CA PHE A 146 6.35 -6.64 -7.91
C PHE A 146 6.91 -7.82 -8.72
N LEU A 147 6.62 -7.86 -10.01
CA LEU A 147 7.10 -8.91 -10.91
C LEU A 147 8.63 -8.94 -10.94
N ALA A 148 9.28 -7.78 -11.08
CA ALA A 148 10.73 -7.65 -11.01
C ALA A 148 11.30 -8.22 -9.70
N GLY A 149 10.61 -7.97 -8.57
CA GLY A 149 10.95 -8.52 -7.26
C GLY A 149 10.95 -10.05 -7.23
N ILE A 150 9.84 -10.67 -7.66
CA ILE A 150 9.68 -12.13 -7.55
C ILE A 150 10.47 -12.92 -8.60
N THR A 151 10.85 -12.29 -9.71
CA THR A 151 11.66 -12.93 -10.76
C THR A 151 13.14 -12.59 -10.68
N TYR A 152 13.58 -11.88 -9.63
CA TYR A 152 14.98 -11.51 -9.47
C TYR A 152 15.86 -12.76 -9.35
N PRO A 153 16.83 -12.97 -10.27
CA PRO A 153 17.54 -14.24 -10.37
C PRO A 153 18.67 -14.38 -9.34
N ALA A 154 19.10 -13.28 -8.72
CA ALA A 154 20.16 -13.28 -7.72
C ALA A 154 19.61 -13.45 -6.30
N SER A 155 20.53 -13.60 -5.33
CA SER A 155 20.16 -13.65 -3.92
C SER A 155 19.42 -12.39 -3.50
N LEU A 156 18.28 -12.55 -2.84
CA LEU A 156 17.55 -11.44 -2.24
C LEU A 156 18.37 -10.82 -1.10
N PRO A 157 18.21 -9.51 -0.83
CA PRO A 157 18.80 -8.85 0.33
C PRO A 157 18.42 -9.54 1.64
N GLU A 158 19.25 -9.44 2.69
CA GLU A 158 19.03 -10.11 3.99
C GLU A 158 17.68 -9.76 4.64
N ASN A 159 17.13 -8.58 4.34
CA ASN A 159 15.85 -8.11 4.84
C ASN A 159 14.64 -8.58 3.99
N ILE A 160 14.85 -9.35 2.92
CA ILE A 160 13.78 -9.95 2.11
C ILE A 160 13.84 -11.48 2.24
N TYR A 161 12.91 -12.04 3.02
CA TYR A 161 12.88 -13.47 3.36
C TYR A 161 12.39 -14.42 2.23
N GLY A 162 12.22 -13.92 1.02
CA GLY A 162 11.79 -14.72 -0.14
C GLY A 162 10.63 -14.10 -0.93
N PRO A 163 10.16 -14.78 -2.00
CA PRO A 163 9.09 -14.30 -2.87
C PRO A 163 7.77 -14.03 -2.14
N TYR A 164 7.46 -14.80 -1.08
CA TYR A 164 6.28 -14.56 -0.25
C TYR A 164 6.36 -13.21 0.46
N HIS A 165 7.54 -12.82 0.95
CA HIS A 165 7.73 -11.53 1.60
C HIS A 165 7.50 -10.37 0.62
N ILE A 166 8.02 -10.50 -0.61
CA ILE A 166 7.78 -9.54 -1.70
C ILE A 166 6.28 -9.42 -2.01
N TYR A 167 5.54 -10.52 -1.99
CA TYR A 167 4.08 -10.49 -2.15
C TYR A 167 3.37 -9.76 -1.00
N CYS A 168 3.83 -9.92 0.25
CA CYS A 168 3.32 -9.16 1.38
C CYS A 168 3.55 -7.64 1.21
N ILE A 169 4.77 -7.25 0.80
CA ILE A 169 5.11 -5.85 0.52
C ILE A 169 4.19 -5.29 -0.57
N TYR A 170 4.01 -6.02 -1.68
CA TYR A 170 3.08 -5.63 -2.76
C TYR A 170 1.64 -5.46 -2.26
N CYS A 171 1.14 -6.39 -1.44
CA CYS A 171 -0.19 -6.29 -0.85
C CYS A 171 -0.35 -5.05 0.03
N ASN A 172 0.67 -4.71 0.83
CA ASN A 172 0.68 -3.54 1.68
C ASN A 172 0.69 -2.25 0.85
N VAL A 173 1.56 -2.16 -0.16
CA VAL A 173 1.61 -1.01 -1.10
C VAL A 173 0.26 -0.81 -1.79
N LEU A 174 -0.36 -1.88 -2.29
CA LEU A 174 -1.70 -1.80 -2.88
C LEU A 174 -2.74 -1.31 -1.88
N CYS A 175 -2.71 -1.80 -0.65
CA CYS A 175 -3.62 -1.35 0.41
C CYS A 175 -3.46 0.14 0.70
N LEU A 176 -2.22 0.65 0.75
CA LEU A 176 -1.93 2.07 0.93
C LEU A 176 -2.46 2.91 -0.24
N ILE A 177 -2.13 2.55 -1.48
CA ILE A 177 -2.57 3.26 -2.69
C ILE A 177 -4.09 3.31 -2.76
N LYS A 178 -4.75 2.16 -2.60
CA LYS A 178 -6.22 2.06 -2.73
C LYS A 178 -6.94 2.76 -1.58
N SER A 179 -6.36 2.75 -0.37
CA SER A 179 -6.89 3.55 0.75
C SER A 179 -6.77 5.05 0.46
N ALA A 180 -5.64 5.50 -0.09
CA ALA A 180 -5.41 6.88 -0.47
C ALA A 180 -6.42 7.36 -1.54
N GLU A 181 -6.63 6.55 -2.59
CA GLU A 181 -7.64 6.79 -3.63
C GLU A 181 -9.03 6.95 -3.01
N ARG A 182 -9.40 6.03 -2.11
CA ARG A 182 -10.71 6.04 -1.46
C ARG A 182 -10.93 7.27 -0.58
N LEU A 183 -9.91 7.68 0.19
CA LEU A 183 -9.97 8.86 1.04
C LEU A 183 -10.22 10.14 0.22
N ILE A 184 -9.57 10.30 -0.93
CA ILE A 184 -9.85 11.44 -1.84
C ILE A 184 -11.30 11.41 -2.30
N GLN A 185 -11.79 10.25 -2.76
CA GLN A 185 -13.15 10.12 -3.27
C GLN A 185 -14.23 10.43 -2.23
N GLN A 186 -14.01 10.03 -0.96
CA GLN A 186 -14.93 10.31 0.13
C GLN A 186 -15.02 11.82 0.42
N GLU A 187 -13.90 12.54 0.37
CA GLU A 187 -13.88 14.00 0.59
C GLU A 187 -14.55 14.78 -0.54
N HIS A 188 -14.33 14.37 -1.79
CA HIS A 188 -15.02 14.98 -2.93
C HIS A 188 -16.54 14.80 -2.85
N LYS A 189 -17.03 13.65 -2.37
CA LYS A 189 -18.48 13.45 -2.17
C LYS A 189 -19.03 14.36 -1.07
N LEU A 190 -18.30 14.51 0.03
CA LEU A 190 -18.70 15.38 1.14
C LEU A 190 -18.74 16.86 0.75
N SER A 191 -17.77 17.34 -0.04
CA SER A 191 -17.72 18.72 -0.50
C SER A 191 -18.83 19.06 -1.50
N ILE A 192 -19.23 18.11 -2.36
CA ILE A 192 -20.35 18.28 -3.29
C ILE A 192 -21.70 18.26 -2.56
N ASN A 193 -21.89 17.37 -1.58
CA ASN A 193 -23.17 17.30 -0.86
C ASN A 193 -23.41 18.55 -0.01
N TRP A 194 -22.36 19.13 0.59
CA TRP A 194 -22.48 20.34 1.40
C TRP A 194 -22.88 21.59 0.58
N THR A 195 -22.39 21.71 -0.67
CA THR A 195 -22.75 22.83 -1.57
C THR A 195 -24.15 22.70 -2.16
N VAL A 196 -24.68 21.49 -2.29
CA VAL A 196 -26.05 21.26 -2.76
C VAL A 196 -27.08 21.47 -1.65
N GLU A 197 -26.73 21.18 -0.40
CA GLU A 197 -27.63 21.35 0.76
C GLU A 197 -27.60 22.76 1.36
N ASN A 198 -26.57 23.58 1.08
CA ASN A 198 -26.46 24.97 1.51
C ASN A 198 -26.08 25.91 0.34
N PRO A 199 -27.02 26.23 -0.57
CA PRO A 199 -26.80 27.15 -1.68
C PRO A 199 -26.68 28.63 -1.26
#